data_AF-A0A3G7YHV1-F1
#
_entry.id   AF-A0A3G7YHV1-F1
#
_cell.length_a   1.000
_cell.length_b   1.000
_cell.length_c   1.000
_cell.angle_alpha   90.00
_cell.angle_beta   90.00
_cell.angle_gamma   90.00
#
_symmetry.space_group_name_H-M   'P 1'
#
loop_
_entity.id
_entity.type
_entity.pdbx_description
1 polymer ?
#
loop_
_entity_poly.entity_id
_entity_poly.type
_entity_poly.pdbx_seq_one_letter_code
_entity_poly.pdbx_strand_id
1 'polypeptide(L)' 'MSERIDRDHPVKYVTQSGVTVMIGFSWSPGLDIPVGARLTLPGEEARPAYVEGDLWQSYEQAVEGAQEAAERWVKSPLR' A
#
# COMPACT_ATOMS: atom_id res chain seq x y z
N MET A 1 -8.69 20.47 -8.55
CA MET A 1 -9.37 19.26 -9.07
C MET A 1 -8.98 18.14 -8.12
N SER A 2 -9.90 17.68 -7.26
CA SER A 2 -9.60 16.53 -6.39
C SER A 2 -9.70 15.29 -7.26
N GLU A 3 -8.56 14.76 -7.68
CA GLU A 3 -8.46 13.39 -8.16
C GLU A 3 -9.16 12.53 -7.12
N ARG A 4 -10.34 12.00 -7.46
CA ARG A 4 -11.06 11.06 -6.61
C ARG A 4 -10.08 9.92 -6.43
N ILE A 5 -9.49 9.84 -5.24
CA ILE A 5 -8.65 8.72 -4.86
C ILE A 5 -9.49 7.49 -5.17
N ASP A 6 -9.04 6.72 -6.15
CA ASP A 6 -9.81 5.61 -6.69
C ASP A 6 -9.77 4.51 -5.62
N ARG A 7 -10.76 4.55 -4.72
CA ARG A 7 -10.83 3.74 -3.49
C ARG A 7 -10.87 2.24 -3.81
N ASP A 8 -11.18 1.87 -5.05
CA ASP A 8 -11.31 0.49 -5.51
C ASP A 8 -10.09 -0.02 -6.29
N HIS A 9 -9.13 0.84 -6.66
CA HIS A 9 -8.01 0.43 -7.49
C HIS A 9 -6.69 0.36 -6.71
N PRO A 10 -6.02 -0.80 -6.68
CA PRO A 10 -4.71 -0.91 -6.07
C PRO A 10 -3.67 -0.10 -6.85
N VAL A 11 -2.84 0.63 -6.12
CA VAL A 11 -1.73 1.41 -6.67
C VAL A 11 -0.59 0.48 -7.05
N LYS A 12 -0.16 0.54 -8.31
CA LYS A 12 1.02 -0.20 -8.77
C LYS A 12 2.28 0.56 -8.38
N TYR A 13 3.14 -0.08 -7.59
CA TYR A 13 4.45 0.43 -7.22
C TYR A 13 5.55 -0.50 -7.74
N VAL A 14 6.64 0.08 -8.23
CA VAL A 14 7.84 -0.68 -8.63
C VAL A 14 8.94 -0.33 -7.64
N THR A 15 9.40 -1.32 -6.90
CA THR A 15 10.48 -1.13 -5.93
C THR A 15 11.80 -0.81 -6.63
N GLN A 16 12.76 -0.28 -5.87
CA GLN A 16 14.14 -0.04 -6.33
C GLN A 16 14.84 -1.30 -6.82
N SER A 17 14.43 -2.48 -6.34
CA SER A 17 14.92 -3.78 -6.80
C SER A 17 14.25 -4.29 -8.09
N GLY A 18 13.31 -3.53 -8.65
CA GLY A 18 12.58 -3.88 -9.88
C GLY A 18 11.37 -4.80 -9.66
N VAL A 19 10.98 -5.05 -8.41
CA VAL A 19 9.82 -5.89 -8.08
C VAL A 19 8.55 -5.04 -8.12
N THR A 20 7.52 -5.51 -8.82
CA THR A 20 6.22 -4.84 -8.81
C THR A 20 5.44 -5.28 -7.57
N VAL A 21 4.94 -4.31 -6.80
CA VAL A 21 4.03 -4.51 -5.67
C VAL A 21 2.73 -3.77 -5.95
N MET A 22 1.60 -4.43 -5.75
CA MET A 22 0.27 -3.84 -5.79
C MET A 22 -0.11 -3.43 -4.37
N ILE A 23 -0.49 -2.16 -4.18
CA ILE A 23 -0.85 -1.56 -2.89
C ILE A 23 -2.35 -1.28 -2.88
N GLY A 24 -3.13 -2.10 -2.20
CA GLY A 24 -4.56 -1.86 -1.97
C GLY A 24 -4.77 -1.12 -0.65
N PHE A 25 -5.27 0.11 -0.68
CA PHE A 25 -5.58 0.86 0.54
C PHE A 25 -6.92 0.42 1.14
N SER A 26 -6.93 0.25 2.46
CA SER A 26 -8.14 0.03 3.26
C SER A 26 -8.63 1.37 3.80
N TRP A 27 -9.94 1.58 3.74
CA TRP A 27 -10.56 2.85 4.12
C TRP A 27 -11.67 2.60 5.14
N SER A 28 -11.77 3.49 6.14
CA SER A 28 -12.93 3.54 7.02
C SER A 28 -14.00 4.50 6.44
N PRO A 29 -15.30 4.18 6.57
CA PRO A 29 -16.36 5.06 6.10
C PRO A 29 -16.26 6.46 6.72
N GLY A 30 -16.30 7.50 5.88
CA GLY A 30 -16.24 8.89 6.31
C GLY A 30 -14.82 9.44 6.54
N LEU A 31 -13.77 8.66 6.31
CA LEU A 31 -12.39 9.15 6.30
C LEU A 31 -11.87 9.33 4.86
N ASP A 32 -11.16 10.43 4.66
CA ASP A 32 -10.40 10.72 3.42
C ASP A 32 -8.94 10.27 3.52
N ILE A 33 -8.58 9.56 4.59
CA ILE A 33 -7.26 9.00 4.84
C ILE A 33 -7.40 7.48 4.96
N PRO A 34 -6.53 6.68 4.30
CA PRO A 34 -6.51 5.24 4.49
C PRO A 34 -6.23 4.86 5.94
N VAL A 35 -6.79 3.73 6.39
CA VAL A 35 -6.52 3.15 7.72
C VAL A 35 -5.56 1.97 7.66
N GLY A 36 -5.13 1.59 6.46
CA GLY A 36 -4.13 0.56 6.25
C GLY A 36 -3.89 0.27 4.77
N ALA A 37 -2.94 -0.59 4.48
CA ALA A 37 -2.67 -1.05 3.12
C ALA A 37 -2.38 -2.56 3.08
N ARG A 38 -2.85 -3.20 2.03
CA ARG A 38 -2.52 -4.57 1.66
C ARG A 38 -1.54 -4.55 0.50
N LEU A 39 -0.38 -5.15 0.69
CA LEU A 39 0.66 -5.29 -0.31
C LEU A 39 0.57 -6.69 -0.92
N THR A 40 0.54 -6.80 -2.24
CA THR A 40 0.57 -8.08 -2.96
C THR A 40 1.59 -8.04 -4.08
N LEU A 41 2.22 -9.17 -4.37
CA LEU A 41 3.01 -9.33 -5.59
C LEU A 41 2.10 -9.84 -6.70
N PRO A 42 2.19 -9.30 -7.93
CA PRO A 42 1.47 -9.85 -9.07
C PRO A 42 1.79 -11.35 -9.23
N GLY A 43 0.78 -12.21 -9.17
CA GLY A 43 0.93 -13.66 -9.25
C GLY A 43 1.16 -14.37 -7.90
N GLU A 44 1.36 -13.65 -6.79
CA GLU A 44 1.46 -14.23 -5.44
C GLU A 44 0.40 -13.64 -4.48
N GLU A 45 -0.84 -13.54 -4.93
CA GLU A 45 -1.95 -12.95 -4.17
C GLU A 45 -2.26 -13.69 -2.85
N ALA A 46 -1.80 -14.93 -2.73
CA ALA A 46 -1.96 -15.80 -1.55
C ALA A 46 -1.06 -15.40 -0.36
N ARG A 47 -0.06 -14.52 -0.55
CA ARG A 47 0.87 -14.09 0.51
C ARG A 47 0.92 -12.57 0.63
N PRO A 48 -0.19 -11.92 1.02
CA PRO A 48 -0.17 -10.48 1.21
C PRO A 48 0.63 -10.09 2.45
N ALA A 49 1.26 -8.92 2.41
CA ALA A 49 1.70 -8.21 3.59
C ALA A 49 0.69 -7.10 3.94
N TYR A 50 0.55 -6.81 5.23
CA TYR A 50 -0.37 -5.77 5.72
C TYR A 50 0.43 -4.66 6.40
N VAL A 51 -0.02 -3.43 6.18
CA VAL A 51 0.56 -2.22 6.75
C VAL A 51 -0.54 -1.50 7.52
N GLU A 52 -0.30 -1.25 8.80
CA GLU A 52 -1.21 -0.49 9.66
C GLU A 52 -1.10 1.00 9.35
N GLY A 53 -2.24 1.67 9.23
CA GLY A 53 -2.33 3.09 8.88
C GLY A 53 -2.69 4.02 10.04
N ASP A 54 -2.66 3.53 11.28
CA ASP A 54 -3.13 4.26 12.47
C ASP A 54 -2.44 5.62 12.70
N LEU A 55 -1.25 5.83 12.11
CA LEU A 55 -0.46 7.05 12.21
C LEU A 55 -0.50 7.93 10.96
N TRP A 56 -1.26 7.55 9.93
CA TRP A 56 -1.38 8.34 8.70
C TRP A 56 -2.35 9.50 8.90
N GLN A 57 -1.89 10.70 8.55
CA GLN A 57 -2.61 11.96 8.65
C GLN A 57 -3.00 12.51 7.27
N SER A 58 -2.52 11.88 6.19
CA SER A 58 -2.85 12.23 4.81
C SER A 58 -2.74 11.01 3.90
N TYR A 59 -3.36 11.11 2.72
CA TYR A 59 -3.21 10.09 1.68
C TYR A 59 -1.76 9.99 1.18
N GLU A 60 -1.05 11.11 1.05
CA GLU A 60 0.36 11.13 0.65
C GLU A 60 1.23 10.36 1.64
N GLN A 61 1.03 10.56 2.95
CA GLN A 61 1.74 9.83 3.99
C GLN A 61 1.43 8.33 3.95
N ALA A 62 0.17 7.97 3.66
CA ALA A 62 -0.22 6.57 3.49
C ALA A 62 0.48 5.92 2.29
N VAL A 63 0.61 6.65 1.18
CA VAL A 63 1.33 6.21 -0.01
C VAL A 63 2.81 6.00 0.27
N GLU A 64 3.48 6.99 0.87
CA GLU A 64 4.90 6.89 1.22
C GLU A 64 5.15 5.74 2.21
N GLY A 65 4.34 5.64 3.27
CA GLY A 65 4.46 4.58 4.26
C GLY A 65 4.25 3.18 3.68
N ALA A 66 3.27 3.03 2.77
CA ALA A 66 3.03 1.76 2.09
C ALA A 66 4.17 1.40 1.10
N GLN A 67 4.74 2.38 0.40
CA GLN A 67 5.90 2.17 -0.47
C GLN A 67 7.15 1.77 0.32
N GLU A 68 7.42 2.43 1.45
CA GLU A 68 8.52 2.03 2.33
C GLU A 68 8.33 0.62 2.89
N ALA A 69 7.11 0.27 3.28
CA ALA A 69 6.78 -1.07 3.74
C ALA A 69 6.97 -2.11 2.61
N ALA A 70 6.59 -1.78 1.38
CA ALA A 70 6.83 -2.62 0.20
C ALA A 70 8.33 -2.84 -0.06
N GLU A 71 9.14 -1.78 0.02
CA GLU A 71 10.60 -1.86 -0.08
C GLU A 71 11.19 -2.81 0.98
N ARG A 72 10.76 -2.68 2.24
CA ARG A 72 11.23 -3.53 3.34
C ARG A 72 10.79 -4.97 3.15
N TRP A 73 9.53 -5.18 2.75
CA TRP A 73 8.96 -6.50 2.51
C TRP A 73 9.68 -7.25 1.38
N VAL A 74 10.01 -6.57 0.28
CA VAL A 74 10.75 -7.17 -0.83
C VAL A 74 12.23 -7.42 -0.48
N LYS A 75 12.87 -6.53 0.30
CA LYS A 75 14.28 -6.67 0.70
C LYS A 75 14.49 -7.73 1.78
N SER A 76 13.51 -7.92 2.65
CA SER A 76 13.54 -8.92 3.72
C SER A 76 12.18 -9.61 3.80
N PRO A 77 11.84 -10.47 2.82
CA PRO A 77 10.69 -11.34 2.94
C PRO A 77 11.02 -12.26 4.11
N LEU A 78 10.39 -12.03 5.27
CA LEU A 78 10.57 -12.88 6.44
C LEU A 78 10.39 -14.33 5.99
N ARG A 79 11.48 -15.10 6.10
CA ARG A 79 11.54 -16.55 5.88
C ARG A 79 10.69 -17.28 6.93
#